data_AF-A0A6C0IZR9-F1
#
_entry.id   AF-A0A6C0IZR9-F1
#
_cell.length_a   1.000
_cell.length_b   1.000
_cell.length_c   1.000
_cell.angle_alpha   90.00
_cell.angle_beta   90.00
_cell.angle_gamma   90.00
#
_symmetry.space_group_name_H-M   'P 1'
#
loop_
_entity.id
_entity.type
_entity.pdbx_description
1 polymer ?
#
loop_
_entity_poly.entity_id
_entity_poly.type
_entity_poly.pdbx_seq_one_letter_code
_entity_poly.pdbx_strand_id
1 'polypeptide(L)'
;MNKSENYVKEKVKNAAYNNLKKLVFNEGGVIYGGYVRDEYISEYYKKKYNENTKNLKKDPNFDKDQFWNTSFDPETAYRTLLPQNIDISFENIEVTHRFINKLLIHEYFNKCVTVTFLPPPYMPQIKIIKKLKISLIIGNIPFIYKGEIIDIFINITLPVKDGLTPPFYNVDMLCNAFIMTKEGKKLSNNTGTFIDKYSEYERNIISTKIIKDMLEFKTYLCLNPSFYAKKYCISYNNQCMNLIKKMHKKNFPWTILNMPFDTHIINVSKDINCCICYNILEKNERICNTVYSDKNNKYKSPPIHYDCMMNYLISQINDVSKLYNLYQHIDVDRFILNNKESLVFKCPYRNLVDFTKCRDKIKIAYKD
;
A
#
# COMPACT_ATOMS: atom_id res chain seq x y z
N MET A 1 -23.58 2.69 26.38
CA MET A 1 -22.16 2.58 25.96
C MET A 1 -21.63 3.99 25.75
N ASN A 2 -20.63 4.39 26.53
CA ASN A 2 -20.09 5.75 26.54
C ASN A 2 -19.19 5.96 25.31
N LYS A 3 -19.36 7.10 24.62
CA LYS A 3 -18.65 7.48 23.39
C LYS A 3 -17.11 7.48 23.50
N SER A 4 -16.54 7.47 24.72
CA SER A 4 -15.10 7.47 24.98
C SER A 4 -14.42 6.08 24.82
N GLU A 5 -15.17 4.98 24.84
CA GLU A 5 -14.60 3.63 24.68
C GLU A 5 -14.17 3.31 23.23
N ASN A 6 -14.67 4.07 22.24
CA ASN A 6 -14.57 3.68 20.83
C ASN A 6 -13.18 3.87 20.17
N TYR A 7 -12.21 4.53 20.83
CA TYR A 7 -10.93 4.88 20.18
C TYR A 7 -9.67 4.53 21.00
N VAL A 8 -9.83 3.77 22.09
CA VAL A 8 -8.70 3.40 22.96
C VAL A 8 -7.66 2.58 22.18
N LYS A 9 -8.10 1.69 21.30
CA LYS A 9 -7.21 0.82 20.50
C LYS A 9 -6.32 1.64 19.57
N GLU A 10 -6.89 2.61 18.86
CA GLU A 10 -6.22 3.51 17.94
C GLU A 10 -5.18 4.36 18.66
N LYS A 11 -5.55 4.92 19.82
CA LYS A 11 -4.63 5.70 20.67
C LYS A 11 -3.43 4.88 21.11
N VAL A 12 -3.67 3.67 21.65
CA VAL A 12 -2.60 2.76 22.11
C VAL A 12 -1.72 2.34 20.95
N LYS A 13 -2.32 2.00 19.80
CA LYS A 13 -1.58 1.62 18.59
C LYS A 13 -0.70 2.77 18.08
N ASN A 14 -1.22 3.99 18.06
CA ASN A 14 -0.46 5.19 17.70
C ASN A 14 0.72 5.44 18.64
N ALA A 15 0.50 5.34 19.96
CA ALA A 15 1.57 5.47 20.95
C ALA A 15 2.66 4.39 20.75
N ALA A 16 2.24 3.15 20.51
CA ALA A 16 3.16 2.05 20.24
C ALA A 16 3.99 2.27 18.97
N TYR A 17 3.39 2.72 17.87
CA TYR A 17 4.13 3.07 16.65
C TYR A 17 5.15 4.18 16.89
N ASN A 18 4.82 5.19 17.68
CA ASN A 18 5.77 6.24 18.03
C ASN A 18 6.96 5.72 18.86
N ASN A 19 6.72 4.77 19.77
CA ASN A 19 7.80 4.12 20.53
C ASN A 19 8.66 3.24 19.63
N LEU A 20 8.04 2.42 18.77
CA LEU A 20 8.74 1.61 17.78
C LEU A 20 9.62 2.46 16.86
N LYS A 21 9.08 3.57 16.36
CA LYS A 21 9.81 4.51 15.51
C LYS A 21 11.09 5.02 16.17
N LYS A 22 11.02 5.39 17.46
CA LYS A 22 12.21 5.79 18.23
C LYS A 22 13.23 4.67 18.34
N LEU A 23 12.80 3.44 18.66
CA LEU A 23 13.68 2.27 18.76
C LEU A 23 14.38 1.97 17.43
N VAL A 24 13.65 2.04 16.31
CA VAL A 24 14.20 1.82 14.97
C VAL A 24 15.30 2.84 14.67
N PHE A 25 15.02 4.13 14.89
CA PHE A 25 15.99 5.18 14.58
C PHE A 25 17.19 5.21 15.52
N ASN A 26 17.03 4.78 16.77
CA ASN A 26 18.14 4.63 17.71
C ASN A 26 19.12 3.53 17.26
N GLU A 27 18.65 2.54 16.50
CA GLU A 27 19.49 1.49 15.89
C GLU A 27 19.91 1.83 14.44
N GLY A 28 19.63 3.05 13.96
CA GLY A 28 19.96 3.45 12.58
C GLY A 28 19.10 2.78 11.51
N GLY A 29 17.94 2.24 11.88
CA GLY A 29 17.02 1.62 10.93
C GLY A 29 16.27 2.62 10.06
N VAL A 30 15.78 2.14 8.92
CA VAL A 30 14.98 2.90 7.95
C VAL A 30 13.56 2.34 7.91
N ILE A 31 12.55 3.17 8.14
CA ILE A 31 11.14 2.81 7.96
C ILE A 31 10.74 3.17 6.54
N TYR A 32 9.94 2.35 5.87
CA TYR A 32 9.56 2.59 4.48
C TYR A 32 8.16 2.09 4.14
N GLY A 33 7.73 2.35 2.90
CA GLY A 33 6.51 1.78 2.34
C GLY A 33 5.24 2.36 2.95
N GLY A 34 4.29 1.48 3.27
CA GLY A 34 2.94 1.88 3.66
C GLY A 34 2.88 2.74 4.92
N TYR A 35 3.80 2.53 5.86
CA TYR A 35 3.90 3.33 7.09
C TYR A 35 4.18 4.80 6.78
N VAL A 36 5.20 5.09 5.97
CA VAL A 36 5.64 6.46 5.65
C VAL A 36 4.55 7.22 4.87
N ARG A 37 3.89 6.53 3.92
CA ARG A 37 2.75 7.06 3.18
C ARG A 37 1.59 7.46 4.11
N ASP A 38 1.20 6.55 5.00
CA ASP A 38 0.06 6.77 5.90
C ASP A 38 0.40 7.90 6.92
N GLU A 39 1.67 8.07 7.29
CA GLU A 39 2.14 9.18 8.14
C GLU A 39 2.11 10.54 7.42
N TYR A 40 2.46 10.63 6.12
CA TYR A 40 2.26 11.86 5.34
C TYR A 40 0.80 12.30 5.30
N ILE A 41 -0.11 11.35 5.05
CA ILE A 41 -1.55 11.63 4.96
C ILE A 41 -2.08 12.08 6.31
N SER A 42 -1.85 11.29 7.36
CA SER A 42 -2.37 11.59 8.70
C SER A 42 -1.84 12.91 9.25
N GLU A 43 -0.57 13.26 9.04
CA GLU A 43 -0.02 14.55 9.47
C GLU A 43 -0.66 15.74 8.76
N TYR A 44 -0.85 15.67 7.44
CA TYR A 44 -1.51 16.72 6.67
C TYR A 44 -2.94 16.96 7.17
N TYR A 45 -3.73 15.90 7.28
CA TYR A 45 -5.13 16.02 7.74
C TYR A 45 -5.23 16.35 9.22
N LYS A 46 -4.25 15.96 10.05
CA LYS A 46 -4.13 16.43 11.44
C LYS A 46 -3.93 17.95 11.50
N LYS A 47 -3.10 18.52 10.62
CA LYS A 47 -2.91 19.97 10.54
C LYS A 47 -4.22 20.66 10.16
N LYS A 48 -4.89 20.20 9.10
CA LYS A 48 -6.20 20.72 8.66
C LYS A 48 -7.25 20.63 9.78
N TYR A 49 -7.33 19.50 10.49
CA TYR A 49 -8.23 19.34 11.64
C TYR A 49 -7.93 20.36 12.74
N ASN A 50 -6.65 20.59 13.05
CA ASN A 50 -6.26 21.55 14.07
C ASN A 50 -6.64 22.98 13.70
N GLU A 51 -6.59 23.32 12.41
CA GLU A 51 -7.04 24.60 11.87
C GLU A 51 -8.57 24.73 11.99
N ASN A 52 -9.33 23.72 11.52
CA ASN A 52 -10.79 23.67 11.58
C ASN A 52 -11.34 23.78 13.01
N THR A 53 -10.63 23.19 13.99
CA THR A 53 -11.09 23.09 15.39
C THR A 53 -10.43 24.11 16.32
N LYS A 54 -9.65 25.06 15.80
CA LYS A 54 -8.83 25.98 16.60
C LYS A 54 -9.64 26.76 17.64
N ASN A 55 -10.83 27.23 17.27
CA ASN A 55 -11.70 27.98 18.19
C ASN A 55 -12.42 27.08 19.18
N LEU A 56 -12.88 25.90 18.74
CA LEU A 56 -13.55 24.91 19.59
C LEU A 56 -12.62 24.41 20.71
N LYS A 57 -11.33 24.23 20.42
CA LYS A 57 -10.32 23.80 21.40
C LYS A 57 -10.04 24.79 22.54
N LYS A 58 -10.51 26.04 22.42
CA LYS A 58 -10.41 27.02 23.51
C LYS A 58 -11.50 26.83 24.57
N ASP A 59 -12.57 26.12 24.24
CA ASP A 59 -13.61 25.75 25.20
C ASP A 59 -13.02 24.77 26.23
N PRO A 60 -13.11 25.06 27.54
CA PRO A 60 -12.66 24.13 28.59
C PRO A 60 -13.38 22.78 28.55
N ASN A 61 -14.58 22.70 27.96
CA ASN A 61 -15.36 21.48 27.80
C ASN A 61 -15.06 20.73 26.50
N PHE A 62 -14.10 21.19 25.69
CA PHE A 62 -13.76 20.52 24.44
C PHE A 62 -13.18 19.13 24.70
N ASP A 63 -13.92 18.12 24.23
CA ASP A 63 -13.49 16.74 24.28
C ASP A 63 -12.34 16.48 23.28
N LYS A 64 -11.15 16.23 23.83
CA LYS A 64 -9.95 15.92 23.02
C LYS A 64 -10.10 14.64 22.21
N ASP A 65 -11.02 13.75 22.59
CA ASP A 65 -11.26 12.49 21.90
C ASP A 65 -11.99 12.66 20.57
N GLN A 66 -12.55 13.85 20.31
CA GLN A 66 -13.08 14.23 19.00
C GLN A 66 -12.03 14.16 17.88
N PHE A 67 -10.73 14.19 18.24
CA PHE A 67 -9.67 13.91 17.27
C PHE A 67 -9.85 12.54 16.60
N TRP A 68 -10.30 11.51 17.32
CA TRP A 68 -10.46 10.16 16.78
C TRP A 68 -11.84 9.91 16.18
N ASN A 69 -12.80 10.78 16.46
CA ASN A 69 -14.15 10.71 15.91
C ASN A 69 -14.19 11.24 14.46
N THR A 70 -14.13 10.33 13.48
CA THR A 70 -14.19 10.68 12.05
C THR A 70 -15.51 11.34 11.64
N SER A 71 -16.58 11.19 12.42
CA SER A 71 -17.87 11.85 12.15
C SER A 71 -17.95 13.29 12.66
N PHE A 72 -17.07 13.68 13.58
CA PHE A 72 -17.04 15.05 14.13
C PHE A 72 -16.53 16.08 13.12
N ASP A 73 -15.52 15.70 12.33
CA ASP A 73 -15.01 16.48 11.20
C ASP A 73 -14.70 15.51 10.04
N PRO A 74 -15.69 15.20 9.19
CA PRO A 74 -15.57 14.22 8.11
C PRO A 74 -14.51 14.58 7.06
N GLU A 75 -14.31 15.86 6.78
CA GLU A 75 -13.32 16.32 5.79
C GLU A 75 -11.88 15.99 6.19
N THR A 76 -11.63 15.78 7.47
CA THR A 76 -10.31 15.45 8.01
C THR A 76 -10.28 14.05 8.61
N ALA A 77 -11.23 13.18 8.25
CA ALA A 77 -11.33 11.81 8.77
C ALA A 77 -10.00 11.04 8.64
N TYR A 78 -9.21 11.29 7.61
CA TYR A 78 -7.91 10.65 7.37
C TYR A 78 -6.83 11.00 8.42
N ARG A 79 -7.06 11.97 9.31
CA ARG A 79 -6.17 12.28 10.44
C ARG A 79 -5.99 11.10 11.41
N THR A 80 -6.96 10.18 11.44
CA THR A 80 -6.96 8.99 12.28
C THR A 80 -6.33 7.77 11.60
N LEU A 81 -5.84 7.93 10.37
CA LEU A 81 -5.22 6.85 9.62
C LEU A 81 -3.99 6.31 10.37
N LEU A 82 -4.02 5.02 10.69
CA LEU A 82 -2.91 4.29 11.27
C LEU A 82 -2.47 3.16 10.34
N PRO A 83 -1.16 2.93 10.19
CA PRO A 83 -0.67 1.84 9.36
C PRO A 83 -1.10 0.48 9.94
N GLN A 84 -1.24 -0.51 9.06
CA GLN A 84 -1.56 -1.89 9.47
C GLN A 84 -0.32 -2.63 9.96
N ASN A 85 0.82 -2.37 9.31
CA ASN A 85 2.12 -2.93 9.60
C ASN A 85 3.19 -1.85 9.42
N ILE A 86 4.40 -2.12 9.90
CA ILE A 86 5.57 -1.27 9.71
C ILE A 86 6.66 -2.08 8.99
N ASP A 87 7.14 -1.57 7.86
CA ASP A 87 8.23 -2.17 7.10
C ASP A 87 9.53 -1.42 7.46
N ILE A 88 10.54 -2.17 7.90
CA ILE A 88 11.80 -1.64 8.43
C ILE A 88 12.96 -2.34 7.73
N SER A 89 14.03 -1.61 7.47
CA SER A 89 15.29 -2.16 7.02
C SER A 89 16.41 -1.74 7.96
N PHE A 90 17.33 -2.66 8.22
CA PHE A 90 18.61 -2.38 8.84
C PHE A 90 19.74 -2.67 7.87
N GLU A 91 20.92 -2.13 8.16
CA GLU A 91 22.11 -2.31 7.33
C GLU A 91 22.61 -3.76 7.31
N ASN A 92 22.68 -4.39 8.48
CA ASN A 92 23.21 -5.75 8.65
C ASN A 92 22.40 -6.57 9.69
N ILE A 93 22.75 -7.84 9.81
CA ILE A 93 22.04 -8.79 10.69
C ILE A 93 22.31 -8.52 12.16
N GLU A 94 23.50 -8.01 12.50
CA GLU A 94 23.91 -7.67 13.86
C GLU A 94 23.03 -6.55 14.44
N VAL A 95 22.84 -5.47 13.67
CA VAL A 95 21.94 -4.36 14.03
C VAL A 95 20.51 -4.87 14.16
N THR A 96 20.07 -5.75 13.25
CA THR A 96 18.75 -6.37 13.30
C THR A 96 18.55 -7.15 14.61
N HIS A 97 19.53 -7.94 15.03
CA HIS A 97 19.45 -8.70 16.28
C HIS A 97 19.43 -7.79 17.50
N ARG A 98 20.25 -6.71 17.54
CA ARG A 98 20.19 -5.72 18.63
C ARG A 98 18.81 -5.07 18.73
N PHE A 99 18.22 -4.67 17.61
CA PHE A 99 16.87 -4.11 17.58
C PHE A 99 15.83 -5.09 18.15
N ILE A 100 15.86 -6.36 17.70
CA ILE A 100 14.91 -7.38 18.17
C ILE A 100 15.11 -7.65 19.67
N ASN A 101 16.35 -7.69 20.17
CA ASN A 101 16.62 -7.87 21.60
C ASN A 101 16.07 -6.70 22.42
N LYS A 102 16.29 -5.45 21.97
CA LYS A 102 15.72 -4.25 22.61
C LYS A 102 14.19 -4.28 22.62
N LEU A 103 13.59 -4.79 21.55
CA LEU A 103 12.14 -4.94 21.45
C LEU A 103 11.59 -5.98 22.44
N LEU A 104 12.30 -7.10 22.63
CA LEU A 104 11.90 -8.21 23.50
C LEU A 104 11.96 -7.85 24.99
N ILE A 105 12.92 -7.03 25.40
CA ILE A 105 13.08 -6.59 26.80
C ILE A 105 12.31 -5.32 27.13
N HIS A 106 11.62 -4.74 26.15
CA HIS A 106 10.93 -3.46 26.34
C HIS A 106 9.66 -3.66 27.18
N GLU A 107 9.58 -3.01 28.33
CA GLU A 107 8.48 -3.18 29.31
C GLU A 107 7.08 -2.96 28.72
N TYR A 108 6.98 -2.12 27.69
CA TYR A 108 5.73 -1.84 26.98
C TYR A 108 5.25 -3.01 26.08
N PHE A 109 6.11 -3.96 25.69
CA PHE A 109 5.79 -5.02 24.73
C PHE A 109 5.71 -6.38 25.42
N ASN A 110 4.48 -6.85 25.65
CA ASN A 110 4.23 -8.04 26.48
C ASN A 110 4.67 -9.36 25.85
N LYS A 111 4.51 -9.50 24.53
CA LYS A 111 4.87 -10.71 23.79
C LYS A 111 5.31 -10.36 22.38
N CYS A 112 6.41 -10.95 21.93
CA CYS A 112 6.86 -10.86 20.55
C CYS A 112 7.04 -12.27 19.98
N VAL A 113 6.41 -12.53 18.84
CA VAL A 113 6.58 -13.76 18.06
C VAL A 113 7.30 -13.41 16.78
N THR A 114 8.37 -14.15 16.46
CA THR A 114 9.23 -13.87 15.29
C THR A 114 9.27 -15.08 14.37
N VAL A 115 9.05 -14.86 13.08
CA VAL A 115 9.22 -15.88 12.03
C VAL A 115 10.16 -15.33 10.96
N THR A 116 11.16 -16.12 10.56
CA THR A 116 12.13 -15.75 9.52
C THR A 116 11.80 -16.49 8.23
N PHE A 117 11.85 -15.78 7.10
CA PHE A 117 11.59 -16.31 5.77
C PHE A 117 12.71 -15.92 4.80
N LEU A 118 12.93 -16.78 3.81
CA LEU A 118 13.66 -16.38 2.61
C LEU A 118 12.76 -15.45 1.78
N PRO A 119 13.34 -14.42 1.14
CA PRO A 119 12.58 -13.54 0.27
C PRO A 119 12.07 -14.30 -0.96
N PRO A 120 10.91 -13.91 -1.50
CA PRO A 120 10.43 -14.45 -2.76
C PRO A 120 11.45 -14.21 -3.90
N PRO A 121 11.49 -15.07 -4.95
CA PRO A 121 12.43 -14.94 -6.06
C PRO A 121 12.43 -13.59 -6.77
N TYR A 122 11.30 -12.87 -6.73
CA TYR A 122 11.13 -11.55 -7.33
C TYR A 122 11.66 -10.37 -6.49
N MET A 123 12.28 -10.64 -5.33
CA MET A 123 12.95 -9.64 -4.48
C MET A 123 14.44 -9.97 -4.31
N PRO A 124 15.22 -10.07 -5.42
CA PRO A 124 16.59 -10.56 -5.38
C PRO A 124 17.55 -9.65 -4.60
N GLN A 125 17.17 -8.41 -4.31
CA GLN A 125 17.97 -7.46 -3.54
C GLN A 125 17.85 -7.64 -2.03
N ILE A 126 16.93 -8.50 -1.58
CA ILE A 126 16.68 -8.79 -0.17
C ILE A 126 17.33 -10.14 0.15
N LYS A 127 18.04 -10.22 1.26
CA LYS A 127 18.67 -11.43 1.78
C LYS A 127 17.71 -12.23 2.65
N ILE A 128 17.03 -11.54 3.57
CA ILE A 128 16.16 -12.16 4.59
C ILE A 128 14.96 -11.24 4.86
N ILE A 129 13.80 -11.85 5.10
CA ILE A 129 12.62 -11.17 5.65
C ILE A 129 12.31 -11.78 7.02
N LYS A 130 12.31 -10.97 8.08
CA LYS A 130 11.80 -11.36 9.40
C LYS A 130 10.46 -10.71 9.64
N LYS A 131 9.43 -11.50 9.95
CA LYS A 131 8.11 -11.00 10.36
C LYS A 131 7.97 -11.14 11.86
N LEU A 132 7.67 -10.04 12.53
CA LEU A 132 7.44 -10.00 13.96
C LEU A 132 5.99 -9.61 14.21
N LYS A 133 5.39 -10.26 15.21
CA LYS A 133 4.09 -9.92 15.78
C LYS A 133 4.31 -9.54 17.23
N ILE A 134 4.08 -8.28 17.56
CA ILE A 134 4.08 -7.77 18.93
C ILE A 134 2.64 -7.70 19.42
N SER A 135 2.37 -8.23 20.60
CA SER A 135 1.06 -8.14 21.24
C SER A 135 1.13 -7.24 22.48
N LEU A 136 0.24 -6.24 22.52
CA LEU A 136 0.01 -5.33 23.63
C LEU A 136 -1.28 -5.76 24.34
N ILE A 137 -1.29 -5.79 25.66
CA ILE A 137 -2.51 -6.08 26.44
C ILE A 137 -2.98 -4.77 27.06
N ILE A 138 -4.23 -4.39 26.81
CA ILE A 138 -4.86 -3.18 27.37
C ILE A 138 -5.99 -3.53 28.32
N GLY A 139 -6.13 -2.77 29.40
CA GLY A 139 -7.22 -2.93 30.36
C GLY A 139 -7.16 -4.23 31.17
N ASN A 140 -6.00 -4.89 31.27
CA ASN A 140 -5.87 -6.05 32.14
C ASN A 140 -6.05 -5.64 33.60
N ILE A 141 -7.04 -6.23 34.27
CA ILE A 141 -7.29 -6.07 35.69
C ILE A 141 -7.08 -7.46 36.32
N PRO A 142 -6.05 -7.64 37.18
CA PRO A 142 -5.73 -8.94 37.77
C PRO A 142 -6.97 -9.64 38.34
N PHE A 143 -7.14 -10.92 37.97
CA PHE A 143 -8.25 -11.79 38.39
C PHE A 143 -9.68 -11.35 37.97
N ILE A 144 -9.84 -10.19 37.32
CA ILE A 144 -11.14 -9.61 36.96
C ILE A 144 -11.34 -9.62 35.44
N TYR A 145 -10.37 -9.11 34.68
CA TYR A 145 -10.47 -8.98 33.23
C TYR A 145 -9.11 -9.17 32.59
N LYS A 146 -9.01 -10.12 31.65
CA LYS A 146 -7.74 -10.45 30.96
C LYS A 146 -7.21 -9.33 30.07
N GLY A 147 -8.01 -8.28 29.85
CA GLY A 147 -7.71 -7.22 28.90
C GLY A 147 -7.99 -7.61 27.46
N GLU A 148 -7.82 -6.66 26.55
CA GLU A 148 -7.85 -6.89 25.12
C GLU A 148 -6.43 -6.91 24.54
N ILE A 149 -6.22 -7.72 23.51
CA ILE A 149 -4.94 -7.81 22.80
C ILE A 149 -4.98 -6.93 21.56
N ILE A 150 -3.98 -6.05 21.44
CA ILE A 150 -3.70 -5.27 20.23
C ILE A 150 -2.41 -5.79 19.61
N ASP A 151 -2.50 -6.21 18.35
CA ASP A 151 -1.35 -6.73 17.61
C ASP A 151 -0.72 -5.67 16.70
N ILE A 152 0.61 -5.63 16.70
CA ILE A 152 1.43 -4.82 15.80
C ILE A 152 2.33 -5.74 14.99
N PHE A 153 2.26 -5.60 13.68
CA PHE A 153 3.05 -6.39 12.74
C PHE A 153 4.23 -5.58 12.22
N ILE A 154 5.41 -6.16 12.29
CA ILE A 154 6.66 -5.58 11.80
C ILE A 154 7.25 -6.51 10.76
N ASN A 155 7.58 -5.99 9.59
CA ASN A 155 8.42 -6.69 8.62
C ASN A 155 9.81 -6.05 8.62
N ILE A 156 10.83 -6.84 8.93
CA ILE A 156 12.22 -6.43 8.86
C ILE A 156 12.83 -7.06 7.62
N THR A 157 13.32 -6.23 6.70
CA THR A 157 14.06 -6.65 5.52
C THR A 157 15.54 -6.39 5.71
N LEU A 158 16.36 -7.36 5.33
CA LEU A 158 17.80 -7.20 5.27
C LEU A 158 18.26 -7.19 3.81
N PRO A 159 18.94 -6.14 3.32
CA PRO A 159 19.43 -6.13 1.94
C PRO A 159 20.56 -7.16 1.74
N VAL A 160 20.79 -7.54 0.49
CA VAL A 160 21.95 -8.38 0.10
C VAL A 160 23.26 -7.61 0.18
N LYS A 161 23.23 -6.29 -0.08
CA LYS A 161 24.38 -5.39 -0.04
C LYS A 161 24.22 -4.38 1.09
N ASP A 162 25.27 -4.25 1.89
CA ASP A 162 25.35 -3.23 2.94
C ASP A 162 25.17 -1.82 2.36
N GLY A 163 24.46 -0.97 3.10
CA GLY A 163 24.11 0.40 2.67
C GLY A 163 23.03 0.50 1.59
N LEU A 164 22.52 -0.61 1.03
CA LEU A 164 21.38 -0.54 0.12
C LEU A 164 20.10 -0.21 0.90
N THR A 165 19.51 0.94 0.61
CA THR A 165 18.30 1.40 1.29
C THR A 165 17.01 0.99 0.57
N PRO A 166 15.90 0.82 1.29
CA PRO A 166 14.58 0.59 0.69
C PRO A 166 14.19 1.70 -0.30
N PRO A 167 13.36 1.42 -1.33
CA PRO A 167 12.70 0.14 -1.61
C PRO A 167 13.53 -0.80 -2.52
N PHE A 168 14.87 -0.74 -2.42
CA PHE A 168 15.78 -1.74 -3.01
C PHE A 168 15.67 -1.88 -4.54
N TYR A 169 15.49 -0.76 -5.24
CA TYR A 169 15.24 -0.71 -6.68
C TYR A 169 14.00 -1.47 -7.17
N ASN A 170 13.03 -1.73 -6.28
CA ASN A 170 11.83 -2.48 -6.59
C ASN A 170 10.59 -1.88 -5.90
N VAL A 171 10.36 -0.58 -6.09
CA VAL A 171 9.15 0.04 -5.57
C VAL A 171 7.91 -0.59 -6.23
N ASP A 172 6.94 -0.99 -5.41
CA ASP A 172 5.73 -1.68 -5.84
C ASP A 172 4.67 -0.68 -6.34
N MET A 173 4.43 0.37 -5.56
CA MET A 173 3.53 1.48 -5.83
C MET A 173 4.25 2.80 -5.55
N LEU A 174 4.05 3.84 -6.36
CA LEU A 174 4.82 5.08 -6.25
C LEU A 174 4.67 5.77 -4.89
N CYS A 175 3.48 5.69 -4.29
CA CYS A 175 3.22 6.16 -2.93
C CYS A 175 4.12 5.50 -1.85
N ASN A 176 4.72 4.35 -2.14
CA ASN A 176 5.62 3.62 -1.24
C ASN A 176 7.10 3.93 -1.49
N ALA A 177 7.43 4.88 -2.38
CA ALA A 177 8.80 5.26 -2.71
C ALA A 177 9.51 6.05 -1.59
N PHE A 178 8.77 6.53 -0.60
CA PHE A 178 9.30 7.30 0.51
C PHE A 178 9.88 6.41 1.61
N ILE A 179 10.96 6.91 2.19
CA ILE A 179 11.60 6.35 3.38
C ILE A 179 11.59 7.37 4.50
N MET A 180 11.74 6.89 5.72
CA MET A 180 11.87 7.68 6.92
C MET A 180 13.07 7.20 7.71
N THR A 181 13.94 8.13 8.05
CA THR A 181 15.12 7.94 8.89
C THR A 181 15.04 8.87 10.09
N LYS A 182 16.07 8.87 10.94
CA LYS A 182 16.16 9.80 12.08
C LYS A 182 16.14 11.27 11.64
N GLU A 183 16.65 11.56 10.44
CA GLU A 183 16.71 12.90 9.85
C GLU A 183 15.36 13.35 9.26
N GLY A 184 14.41 12.44 9.07
CA GLY A 184 13.07 12.74 8.58
C GLY A 184 12.64 11.90 7.38
N LYS A 185 11.58 12.35 6.71
CA LYS A 185 10.97 11.67 5.55
C LYS A 185 11.58 12.21 4.26
N LYS A 186 11.94 11.32 3.34
CA LYS A 186 12.45 11.69 2.01
C LYS A 186 12.11 10.65 0.95
N LEU A 187 12.11 11.07 -0.31
CA LEU A 187 12.00 10.16 -1.45
C LEU A 187 13.29 9.31 -1.53
N SER A 188 13.15 7.99 -1.63
CA SER A 188 14.32 7.10 -1.71
C SER A 188 15.13 7.30 -2.98
N ASN A 189 16.46 7.19 -2.89
CA ASN A 189 17.35 7.22 -4.06
C ASN A 189 17.37 5.87 -4.82
N ASN A 190 16.75 4.84 -4.27
CA ASN A 190 16.78 3.48 -4.79
C ASN A 190 15.36 3.00 -5.11
N THR A 191 14.58 3.81 -5.83
CA THR A 191 13.19 3.47 -6.18
C THR A 191 13.10 2.34 -7.21
N GLY A 192 14.12 2.23 -8.06
CA GLY A 192 14.09 1.41 -9.25
C GLY A 192 13.14 2.00 -10.27
N THR A 193 13.17 3.31 -10.48
CA THR A 193 12.37 3.99 -11.49
C THR A 193 13.23 5.02 -12.22
N PHE A 194 12.65 5.77 -13.15
CA PHE A 194 13.34 6.89 -13.80
C PHE A 194 13.75 7.99 -12.80
N ILE A 195 13.12 8.03 -11.61
CA ILE A 195 13.38 9.00 -10.54
C ILE A 195 14.81 8.88 -9.98
N ASP A 196 15.41 7.69 -10.04
CA ASP A 196 16.76 7.46 -9.53
C ASP A 196 17.84 8.20 -10.36
N LYS A 197 17.47 8.70 -11.55
CA LYS A 197 18.37 9.46 -12.44
C LYS A 197 18.28 10.98 -12.26
N TYR A 198 17.34 11.45 -11.44
CA TYR A 198 17.09 12.87 -11.26
C TYR A 198 18.07 13.52 -10.28
N SER A 199 18.37 14.78 -10.54
CA SER A 199 19.06 15.68 -9.61
C SER A 199 18.23 15.92 -8.33
N GLU A 200 18.87 16.42 -7.29
CA GLU A 200 18.17 16.74 -6.03
C GLU A 200 17.00 17.71 -6.23
N TYR A 201 17.17 18.73 -7.07
CA TYR A 201 16.12 19.69 -7.39
C TYR A 201 14.90 19.04 -8.06
N GLU A 202 15.11 18.23 -9.11
CA GLU A 202 14.05 17.50 -9.81
C GLU A 202 13.33 16.52 -8.87
N ARG A 203 14.08 15.88 -7.97
CA ARG A 203 13.53 14.96 -6.96
C ARG A 203 12.63 15.69 -5.98
N ASN A 204 12.95 16.92 -5.58
CA ASN A 204 12.09 17.72 -4.69
C ASN A 204 10.76 18.10 -5.38
N ILE A 205 10.81 18.47 -6.66
CA ILE A 205 9.60 18.74 -7.45
C ILE A 205 8.71 17.50 -7.52
N ILE A 206 9.28 16.36 -7.89
CA ILE A 206 8.52 15.12 -8.06
C ILE A 206 8.02 14.59 -6.72
N SER A 207 8.83 14.69 -5.66
CA SER A 207 8.41 14.37 -4.30
C SER A 207 7.12 15.10 -3.93
N THR A 208 7.06 16.41 -4.21
CA THR A 208 5.87 17.23 -3.94
C THR A 208 4.66 16.76 -4.74
N LYS A 209 4.83 16.43 -6.03
CA LYS A 209 3.75 15.90 -6.88
C LYS A 209 3.23 14.55 -6.35
N ILE A 210 4.12 13.62 -5.99
CA ILE A 210 3.72 12.33 -5.42
C ILE A 210 3.01 12.52 -4.07
N ILE A 211 3.48 13.45 -3.22
CA ILE A 211 2.80 13.76 -1.95
C ILE A 211 1.38 14.27 -2.21
N LYS A 212 1.18 15.17 -3.18
CA LYS A 212 -0.16 15.63 -3.55
C LYS A 212 -1.07 14.47 -3.97
N ASP A 213 -0.57 13.57 -4.82
CA ASP A 213 -1.31 12.36 -5.21
C ASP A 213 -1.65 11.48 -3.99
N MET A 214 -0.72 11.30 -3.04
CA MET A 214 -0.96 10.53 -1.81
C MET A 214 -2.10 11.14 -0.97
N LEU A 215 -2.17 12.47 -0.86
CA LEU A 215 -3.23 13.16 -0.09
C LEU A 215 -4.62 13.00 -0.72
N GLU A 216 -4.67 12.73 -2.03
CA GLU A 216 -5.87 12.44 -2.81
C GLU A 216 -6.09 10.92 -3.02
N PHE A 217 -5.34 10.07 -2.30
CA PHE A 217 -5.39 8.60 -2.42
C PHE A 217 -5.15 8.08 -3.84
N LYS A 218 -4.28 8.75 -4.60
CA LYS A 218 -3.85 8.39 -5.95
C LYS A 218 -2.44 7.83 -5.95
N THR A 219 -2.18 6.85 -6.78
CA THR A 219 -0.84 6.25 -6.93
C THR A 219 -0.65 5.61 -8.30
N TYR A 220 0.56 5.11 -8.54
CA TYR A 220 0.97 4.43 -9.75
C TYR A 220 1.58 3.08 -9.41
N LEU A 221 1.27 2.05 -10.19
CA LEU A 221 1.89 0.73 -10.14
C LEU A 221 3.30 0.79 -10.74
N CYS A 222 4.31 0.44 -9.94
CA CYS A 222 5.72 0.61 -10.29
C CYS A 222 6.51 -0.70 -10.36
N LEU A 223 5.90 -1.81 -9.97
CA LEU A 223 6.55 -3.10 -9.85
C LEU A 223 7.37 -3.45 -11.11
N ASN A 224 8.65 -3.79 -10.92
CA ASN A 224 9.55 -4.01 -12.05
C ASN A 224 9.37 -5.43 -12.66
N PRO A 225 8.92 -5.55 -13.92
CA PRO A 225 8.75 -6.86 -14.55
C PRO A 225 10.07 -7.60 -14.75
N SER A 226 11.22 -6.92 -14.77
CA SER A 226 12.52 -7.58 -14.98
C SER A 226 12.96 -8.47 -13.82
N PHE A 227 12.38 -8.32 -12.62
CA PHE A 227 12.64 -9.23 -11.50
C PHE A 227 11.81 -10.52 -11.57
N TYR A 228 10.96 -10.63 -12.57
CA TYR A 228 10.20 -11.82 -12.90
C TYR A 228 10.79 -12.37 -14.19
N ALA A 229 11.13 -13.66 -14.23
CA ALA A 229 11.64 -14.26 -15.47
C ALA A 229 10.61 -14.09 -16.60
N LYS A 230 11.05 -13.99 -17.87
CA LYS A 230 10.15 -13.79 -19.03
C LYS A 230 9.01 -14.81 -19.12
N LYS A 231 9.20 -16.03 -18.58
CA LYS A 231 8.18 -17.08 -18.47
C LYS A 231 7.12 -16.86 -17.38
N TYR A 232 7.31 -15.86 -16.52
CA TYR A 232 6.54 -15.61 -15.30
C TYR A 232 5.66 -14.34 -15.41
N CYS A 233 5.21 -14.00 -16.63
CA CYS A 233 4.24 -12.92 -16.83
C CYS A 233 2.98 -13.12 -15.96
N ILE A 234 2.57 -14.37 -15.73
CA ILE A 234 1.44 -14.71 -14.86
C ILE A 234 1.72 -14.33 -13.40
N SER A 235 2.84 -14.76 -12.81
CA SER A 235 3.15 -14.42 -11.41
C SER A 235 3.39 -12.92 -11.21
N TYR A 236 3.94 -12.21 -12.21
CA TYR A 236 4.01 -10.75 -12.21
C TYR A 236 2.61 -10.12 -12.17
N ASN A 237 1.73 -10.48 -13.11
CA ASN A 237 0.38 -9.94 -13.17
C ASN A 237 -0.44 -10.28 -11.90
N ASN A 238 -0.26 -11.50 -11.36
CA ASN A 238 -0.86 -11.91 -10.09
C ASN A 238 -0.37 -11.04 -8.94
N GLN A 239 0.93 -10.75 -8.88
CA GLN A 239 1.47 -9.86 -7.85
C GLN A 239 0.94 -8.43 -8.00
N CYS A 240 0.90 -7.89 -9.22
CA CYS A 240 0.26 -6.60 -9.49
C CYS A 240 -1.19 -6.59 -9.00
N MET A 241 -1.98 -7.60 -9.33
CA MET A 241 -3.37 -7.69 -8.92
C MET A 241 -3.55 -7.88 -7.41
N ASN A 242 -2.64 -8.58 -6.73
CA ASN A 242 -2.65 -8.67 -5.26
C ASN A 242 -2.40 -7.31 -4.62
N LEU A 243 -1.47 -6.52 -5.17
CA LEU A 243 -1.20 -5.15 -4.72
C LEU A 243 -2.42 -4.24 -4.97
N ILE A 244 -3.01 -4.30 -6.17
CA ILE A 244 -4.22 -3.56 -6.55
C ILE A 244 -5.37 -3.90 -5.58
N LYS A 245 -5.62 -5.19 -5.34
CA LYS A 245 -6.63 -5.67 -4.39
C LYS A 245 -6.41 -5.12 -2.98
N LYS A 246 -5.17 -5.14 -2.49
CA LYS A 246 -4.81 -4.60 -1.16
C LYS A 246 -5.11 -3.11 -1.07
N MET A 247 -4.82 -2.34 -2.12
CA MET A 247 -5.01 -0.89 -2.17
C MET A 247 -6.50 -0.51 -2.34
N HIS A 248 -7.25 -1.27 -3.13
CA HIS A 248 -8.67 -1.04 -3.40
C HIS A 248 -9.57 -1.40 -2.20
N LYS A 249 -9.19 -2.41 -1.40
CA LYS A 249 -9.96 -2.86 -0.22
C LYS A 249 -9.63 -2.14 1.10
N LYS A 250 -8.81 -1.07 1.07
CA LYS A 250 -8.57 -0.26 2.26
C LYS A 250 -9.83 0.51 2.67
N ASN A 251 -9.94 0.85 3.95
CA ASN A 251 -11.01 1.73 4.46
C ASN A 251 -11.14 3.04 3.66
N PHE A 252 -9.99 3.54 3.17
CA PHE A 252 -9.91 4.63 2.21
C PHE A 252 -9.31 4.06 0.91
N PRO A 253 -10.16 3.70 -0.07
CA PRO A 253 -9.72 3.06 -1.31
C PRO A 253 -8.80 3.95 -2.13
N TRP A 254 -7.73 3.35 -2.66
CA TRP A 254 -6.79 4.05 -3.52
C TRP A 254 -7.17 3.93 -4.99
N THR A 255 -6.90 5.00 -5.72
CA THR A 255 -6.94 5.03 -7.19
C THR A 255 -5.57 4.72 -7.76
N ILE A 256 -5.50 3.78 -8.69
CA ILE A 256 -4.27 3.49 -9.44
C ILE A 256 -4.41 4.07 -10.85
N LEU A 257 -3.51 4.98 -11.22
CA LEU A 257 -3.68 5.87 -12.38
C LEU A 257 -3.11 5.31 -13.69
N ASN A 258 -2.15 4.40 -13.62
CA ASN A 258 -1.48 3.82 -14.80
C ASN A 258 -1.95 2.42 -15.13
N MET A 259 -3.22 2.12 -14.87
CA MET A 259 -3.82 0.82 -15.21
C MET A 259 -3.72 0.54 -16.72
N PRO A 260 -3.78 -0.75 -17.13
CA PRO A 260 -3.66 -1.15 -18.54
C PRO A 260 -4.93 -0.91 -19.37
N PHE A 261 -5.90 -0.17 -18.83
CA PHE A 261 -7.11 0.27 -19.50
C PHE A 261 -7.27 1.78 -19.34
N ASP A 262 -8.01 2.40 -20.25
CA ASP A 262 -8.29 3.83 -20.19
C ASP A 262 -9.23 4.10 -19.01
N THR A 263 -8.96 5.17 -18.26
CA THR A 263 -9.84 5.65 -17.19
C THR A 263 -10.20 7.11 -17.45
N HIS A 264 -11.45 7.48 -17.19
CA HIS A 264 -11.89 8.86 -17.31
C HIS A 264 -13.08 9.16 -16.38
N ILE A 265 -13.28 10.45 -16.10
CA ILE A 265 -14.42 10.94 -15.33
C ILE A 265 -15.50 11.38 -16.33
N ILE A 266 -16.75 11.00 -16.06
CA ILE A 266 -17.88 11.40 -16.89
C ILE A 266 -18.22 12.87 -16.61
N ASN A 267 -18.08 13.72 -17.63
CA ASN A 267 -18.37 15.15 -17.48
C ASN A 267 -19.86 15.50 -17.70
N VAL A 268 -20.60 14.63 -18.39
CA VAL A 268 -22.01 14.82 -18.75
C VAL A 268 -22.73 13.49 -18.57
N SER A 269 -23.88 13.49 -17.90
CA SER A 269 -24.72 12.30 -17.79
C SER A 269 -25.08 11.80 -19.18
N LYS A 270 -24.84 10.52 -19.44
CA LYS A 270 -25.23 9.85 -20.69
C LYS A 270 -26.12 8.68 -20.33
N ASP A 271 -27.11 8.39 -21.17
CA ASP A 271 -27.91 7.16 -21.08
C ASP A 271 -27.09 5.96 -21.55
N ILE A 272 -25.94 5.74 -20.91
CA ILE A 272 -25.05 4.61 -21.16
C ILE A 272 -24.93 3.86 -19.86
N ASN A 273 -25.13 2.54 -19.91
CA ASN A 273 -25.05 1.68 -18.74
C ASN A 273 -23.68 1.01 -18.67
N CYS A 274 -23.25 0.72 -17.44
CA CYS A 274 -22.10 -0.13 -17.20
C CYS A 274 -22.38 -1.54 -17.73
N CYS A 275 -21.44 -2.11 -18.49
CA CYS A 275 -21.64 -3.44 -19.07
C CYS A 275 -21.53 -4.62 -18.07
N ILE A 276 -21.25 -4.35 -16.79
CA ILE A 276 -21.16 -5.38 -15.74
C ILE A 276 -22.41 -5.35 -14.87
N CYS A 277 -22.74 -4.20 -14.28
CA CYS A 277 -23.86 -4.07 -13.34
C CYS A 277 -25.16 -3.59 -14.00
N TYR A 278 -25.11 -3.16 -15.27
CA TYR A 278 -26.24 -2.60 -16.01
C TYR A 278 -26.85 -1.31 -15.43
N ASN A 279 -26.26 -0.76 -14.36
CA ASN A 279 -26.65 0.54 -13.82
C ASN A 279 -26.19 1.68 -14.74
N ILE A 280 -26.92 2.80 -14.67
CA ILE A 280 -26.64 4.03 -15.40
C ILE A 280 -25.27 4.58 -14.97
N LEU A 281 -24.54 5.15 -15.92
CA LEU A 281 -23.29 5.86 -15.66
C LEU A 281 -23.57 7.35 -15.40
N GLU A 282 -23.35 7.79 -14.17
CA GLU A 282 -23.68 9.13 -13.71
C GLU A 282 -22.55 10.14 -13.93
N LYS A 283 -22.91 11.43 -13.87
CA LYS A 283 -21.93 12.53 -13.93
C LYS A 283 -20.97 12.44 -12.74
N ASN A 284 -19.70 12.72 -12.98
CA ASN A 284 -18.59 12.64 -12.05
C ASN A 284 -18.18 11.21 -11.64
N GLU A 285 -18.81 10.17 -12.18
CA GLU A 285 -18.35 8.80 -11.98
C GLU A 285 -17.07 8.53 -12.77
N ARG A 286 -16.17 7.75 -12.16
CA ARG A 286 -15.01 7.22 -12.87
C ARG A 286 -15.39 5.93 -13.57
N ILE A 287 -15.15 5.91 -14.88
CA ILE A 287 -15.32 4.74 -15.71
C ILE A 287 -14.02 4.33 -16.37
N CYS A 288 -14.01 3.11 -16.89
CA CYS A 288 -12.90 2.57 -17.62
C CYS A 288 -13.35 1.81 -18.88
N ASN A 289 -12.44 1.74 -19.84
CA ASN A 289 -12.62 1.01 -21.09
C ASN A 289 -11.32 0.30 -21.43
N THR A 290 -11.41 -0.96 -21.83
CA THR A 290 -10.27 -1.62 -22.48
C THR A 290 -10.14 -1.12 -23.91
N VAL A 291 -8.90 -0.93 -24.35
CA VAL A 291 -8.58 -0.60 -25.73
C VAL A 291 -7.97 -1.83 -26.38
N TYR A 292 -8.47 -2.20 -27.54
CA TYR A 292 -7.91 -3.28 -28.35
C TYR A 292 -7.73 -2.80 -29.78
N SER A 293 -6.72 -3.36 -30.46
CA SER A 293 -6.44 -3.04 -31.84
C SER A 293 -6.80 -4.23 -32.71
N ASP A 294 -7.54 -4.00 -33.79
CA ASP A 294 -7.65 -4.94 -34.89
C ASP A 294 -7.07 -4.27 -36.14
N LYS A 295 -6.01 -4.89 -36.69
CA LYS A 295 -5.14 -4.36 -37.75
C LYS A 295 -4.61 -2.95 -37.41
N ASN A 296 -5.24 -1.92 -37.97
CA ASN A 296 -4.87 -0.50 -37.83
C ASN A 296 -5.89 0.33 -37.01
N ASN A 297 -7.03 -0.27 -36.62
CA ASN A 297 -8.09 0.44 -35.91
C ASN A 297 -8.03 0.14 -34.41
N LYS A 298 -8.10 1.20 -33.59
CA LYS A 298 -8.24 1.08 -32.13
C LYS A 298 -9.71 1.16 -31.76
N TYR A 299 -10.19 0.11 -31.09
CA TYR A 299 -11.54 0.01 -30.59
C TYR A 299 -11.54 0.15 -29.07
N LYS A 300 -12.57 0.80 -28.53
CA LYS A 300 -12.81 0.86 -27.10
C LYS A 300 -13.94 -0.10 -26.75
N SER A 301 -13.77 -0.89 -25.70
CA SER A 301 -14.90 -1.61 -25.12
C SER A 301 -15.95 -0.60 -24.62
N PRO A 302 -17.22 -1.01 -24.51
CA PRO A 302 -18.22 -0.24 -23.77
C PRO A 302 -17.73 0.16 -22.37
N PRO A 303 -18.22 1.29 -21.84
CA PRO A 303 -17.78 1.80 -20.55
C PRO A 303 -18.23 0.91 -19.40
N ILE A 304 -17.37 0.87 -18.38
CA ILE A 304 -17.51 0.05 -17.19
C ILE A 304 -17.26 0.96 -15.99
N HIS A 305 -18.07 0.90 -14.94
CA HIS A 305 -17.70 1.51 -13.66
C HIS A 305 -16.33 1.01 -13.22
N TYR A 306 -15.45 1.92 -12.78
CA TYR A 306 -14.10 1.56 -12.35
C TYR A 306 -14.13 0.47 -11.28
N ASP A 307 -15.03 0.58 -10.30
CA ASP A 307 -15.17 -0.39 -9.22
C ASP A 307 -15.70 -1.74 -9.71
N CYS A 308 -16.61 -1.76 -10.70
CA CYS A 308 -17.06 -3.00 -11.31
C CYS A 308 -15.90 -3.72 -12.02
N MET A 309 -15.05 -2.99 -12.76
CA MET A 309 -13.85 -3.55 -13.37
C MET A 309 -12.85 -4.06 -12.33
N MET A 310 -12.64 -3.33 -11.22
CA MET A 310 -11.73 -3.76 -10.16
C MET A 310 -12.23 -5.05 -9.51
N ASN A 311 -13.51 -5.10 -9.16
CA ASN A 311 -14.13 -6.28 -8.56
C ASN A 311 -14.07 -7.49 -9.50
N TYR A 312 -14.26 -7.29 -10.82
CA TYR A 312 -14.14 -8.34 -11.83
C TYR A 312 -12.70 -8.88 -11.99
N LEU A 313 -11.69 -8.01 -11.93
CA LEU A 313 -10.29 -8.48 -11.95
C LEU A 313 -9.89 -9.16 -10.63
N ILE A 314 -10.42 -8.68 -9.51
CA ILE A 314 -10.20 -9.28 -8.18
C ILE A 314 -10.86 -10.66 -8.07
N SER A 315 -12.01 -10.90 -8.69
CA SER A 315 -12.63 -12.23 -8.68
C SER A 315 -11.75 -13.26 -9.40
N GLN A 316 -11.19 -12.90 -10.56
CA GLN A 316 -10.25 -13.75 -11.31
C GLN A 316 -9.01 -14.13 -10.49
N ILE A 317 -8.50 -13.22 -9.64
CA ILE A 317 -7.35 -13.52 -8.77
C ILE A 317 -7.64 -14.67 -7.79
N ASN A 318 -8.88 -14.75 -7.30
CA ASN A 318 -9.25 -15.74 -6.30
C ASN A 318 -9.31 -17.13 -6.94
N ASP A 319 -9.70 -17.22 -8.22
CA ASP A 319 -9.72 -18.47 -8.97
C ASP A 319 -8.30 -18.93 -9.31
N VAL A 320 -7.42 -18.00 -9.71
CA VAL A 320 -5.99 -18.30 -9.89
C VAL A 320 -5.35 -18.77 -8.59
N SER A 321 -5.63 -18.11 -7.46
CA SER A 321 -5.07 -18.48 -6.15
C SER A 321 -5.50 -19.89 -5.70
N LYS A 322 -6.73 -20.29 -6.01
CA LYS A 322 -7.20 -21.67 -5.76
C LYS A 322 -6.40 -22.69 -6.57
N LEU A 323 -6.07 -22.39 -7.83
CA LEU A 323 -5.22 -23.26 -8.66
C LEU A 323 -3.82 -23.41 -8.05
N TYR A 324 -3.16 -22.32 -7.62
CA TYR A 324 -1.84 -22.43 -6.96
C TYR A 324 -1.89 -23.30 -5.68
N ASN A 325 -2.96 -23.21 -4.90
CA ASN A 325 -3.13 -24.04 -3.70
C ASN A 325 -3.40 -25.51 -3.99
N LEU A 326 -4.01 -25.84 -5.14
CA LEU A 326 -4.23 -27.21 -5.59
C LEU A 326 -2.95 -27.86 -6.13
N TYR A 327 -2.06 -27.08 -6.74
CA TYR A 327 -0.86 -27.56 -7.43
C TYR A 327 0.45 -27.25 -6.69
N GLN A 328 0.44 -27.22 -5.35
CA GLN A 328 1.59 -26.86 -4.48
C GLN A 328 2.91 -27.60 -4.78
N HIS A 329 2.85 -28.74 -5.48
CA HIS A 329 4.01 -29.59 -5.80
C HIS A 329 4.46 -29.54 -7.27
N ILE A 330 3.82 -28.72 -8.11
CA ILE A 330 4.17 -28.55 -9.53
C ILE A 330 4.60 -27.09 -9.73
N ASP A 331 5.55 -26.83 -10.63
CA ASP A 331 5.79 -25.48 -11.15
C ASP A 331 4.49 -25.03 -11.85
N VAL A 332 3.62 -24.36 -11.08
CA VAL A 332 2.28 -23.95 -11.52
C VAL A 332 2.38 -23.09 -12.77
N ASP A 333 3.42 -22.26 -12.88
CA ASP A 333 3.67 -21.46 -14.07
C ASP A 333 3.97 -22.36 -15.28
N ARG A 334 4.76 -23.44 -15.11
CA ARG A 334 4.99 -24.46 -16.15
C ARG A 334 3.72 -25.23 -16.51
N PHE A 335 2.88 -25.58 -15.54
CA PHE A 335 1.61 -26.26 -15.78
C PHE A 335 0.64 -25.37 -16.58
N ILE A 336 0.48 -24.11 -16.19
CA ILE A 336 -0.38 -23.14 -16.87
C ILE A 336 0.12 -22.90 -18.31
N LEU A 337 1.43 -22.72 -18.49
CA LEU A 337 2.06 -22.56 -19.81
C LEU A 337 1.84 -23.78 -20.71
N ASN A 338 1.99 -25.00 -20.16
CA ASN A 338 1.85 -26.24 -20.91
C ASN A 338 0.39 -26.55 -21.30
N ASN A 339 -0.59 -26.14 -20.50
CA ASN A 339 -2.01 -26.37 -20.77
C ASN A 339 -2.65 -25.31 -21.68
N LYS A 340 -1.89 -24.33 -22.19
CA LYS A 340 -2.36 -23.22 -23.06
C LYS A 340 -3.53 -22.40 -22.49
N GLU A 341 -3.96 -22.64 -21.26
CA GLU A 341 -4.77 -21.73 -20.49
C GLU A 341 -3.89 -20.54 -20.12
N SER A 342 -3.77 -19.56 -21.01
CA SER A 342 -3.13 -18.30 -20.64
C SER A 342 -4.01 -17.64 -19.58
N LEU A 343 -3.71 -17.89 -18.29
CA LEU A 343 -4.27 -17.23 -17.10
C LEU A 343 -3.83 -15.76 -17.03
N VAL A 344 -3.99 -15.06 -18.14
CA VAL A 344 -3.86 -13.63 -18.25
C VAL A 344 -5.19 -13.06 -17.82
N PHE A 345 -5.17 -12.07 -16.92
CA PHE A 345 -6.38 -11.35 -16.54
C PHE A 345 -7.09 -10.86 -17.79
N LYS A 346 -8.41 -11.03 -17.84
CA LYS A 346 -9.22 -10.56 -18.95
C LYS A 346 -10.20 -9.51 -18.45
N CYS A 347 -10.61 -8.60 -19.31
CA CYS A 347 -11.79 -7.78 -19.04
C CYS A 347 -13.08 -8.57 -19.35
N PRO A 348 -14.27 -8.04 -19.04
CA PRO A 348 -15.54 -8.70 -19.37
C PRO A 348 -15.69 -9.03 -20.87
N TYR A 349 -15.09 -8.23 -21.75
CA TYR A 349 -15.05 -8.48 -23.21
C TYR A 349 -13.96 -9.45 -23.64
N ARG A 350 -13.35 -10.17 -22.68
CA ARG A 350 -12.30 -11.18 -22.91
C ARG A 350 -10.98 -10.63 -23.47
N ASN A 351 -10.82 -9.30 -23.55
CA ASN A 351 -9.54 -8.69 -23.90
C ASN A 351 -8.52 -8.92 -22.78
N LEU A 352 -7.28 -9.21 -23.17
CA LEU A 352 -6.18 -9.40 -22.23
C LEU A 352 -5.85 -8.09 -21.49
N VAL A 353 -5.58 -8.23 -20.19
CA VAL A 353 -5.19 -7.18 -19.26
C VAL A 353 -3.77 -7.50 -18.80
N ASP A 354 -2.81 -6.72 -19.28
CA ASP A 354 -1.38 -6.92 -19.02
C ASP A 354 -0.78 -5.72 -18.29
N PHE A 355 -0.33 -5.95 -17.06
CA PHE A 355 0.24 -4.92 -16.19
C PHE A 355 1.70 -4.59 -16.51
N THR A 356 2.40 -5.36 -17.36
CA THR A 356 3.86 -5.22 -17.57
C THR A 356 4.29 -3.86 -18.11
N LYS A 357 3.40 -3.16 -18.82
CA LYS A 357 3.64 -1.81 -19.38
C LYS A 357 3.20 -0.66 -18.47
N CYS A 358 2.63 -0.96 -17.29
CA CYS A 358 2.10 0.09 -16.40
C CYS A 358 3.21 1.01 -15.90
N ARG A 359 4.38 0.45 -15.53
CA ARG A 359 5.53 1.19 -15.02
C ARG A 359 6.05 2.24 -16.01
N ASP A 360 6.01 1.97 -17.31
CA ASP A 360 6.53 2.88 -18.34
C ASP A 360 5.72 4.17 -18.44
N LYS A 361 4.42 4.12 -18.11
CA LYS A 361 3.52 5.27 -18.13
C LYS A 361 3.86 6.32 -17.05
N ILE A 362 4.58 5.95 -16.00
CA ILE A 362 4.90 6.88 -14.89
C ILE A 362 5.81 8.00 -15.38
N LYS A 363 6.78 7.67 -16.26
CA LYS A 363 7.69 8.69 -16.82
C LYS A 363 6.93 9.76 -17.61
N ILE A 364 5.81 9.40 -18.23
CA ILE A 364 4.96 10.34 -18.96
C ILE A 364 4.21 11.24 -17.98
N ALA A 365 3.67 10.68 -16.90
CA ALA A 365 2.86 11.40 -15.93
C ALA A 365 3.61 12.48 -15.12
N TYR A 366 4.94 12.38 -15.02
CA TYR A 366 5.78 13.32 -14.25
C TYR A 366 6.85 14.02 -15.10
N LYS A 367 6.69 14.01 -16.44
CA LYS A 367 7.59 14.69 -17.38
C LYS A 367 7.29 16.18 -17.56
N ASP A 368 6.05 16.57 -17.22
CA ASP A 368 5.59 17.95 -17.03
C ASP A 368 5.54 18.21 -15.51
#